data_AF-A0A6N4T174-F1
#
_entry.id   AF-A0A6N4T174-F1
#
_cell.length_a   1.000
_cell.length_b   1.000
_cell.length_c   1.000
_cell.angle_alpha   90.00
_cell.angle_beta   90.00
_cell.angle_gamma   90.00
#
_symmetry.space_group_name_H-M   'P 1'
#
loop_
_entity.id
_entity.type
_entity.pdbx_description
1 polymer ?
#
loop_
_entity_poly.entity_id
_entity_poly.type
_entity_poly.pdbx_seq_one_letter_code
_entity_poly.pdbx_strand_id
1 'polypeptide(L)'
;MHMLAGAAGLLLLALIWSAYLPFNKQLWTPSFVCWTSAWAILLLLAMHLLIDRQGWPAIGKSLGVNAIAVYAGAWLASCMLAWTGWANAIYQHVLVAILQKQTGEEFSSFAYAACFTLVFAALAFVMNKKGRRIAI
;
A
#
# COMPACT_ATOMS: atom_id res chain seq x y z
N MET A 1 -13.01 -12.38 18.44
CA MET A 1 -13.63 -11.28 19.24
C MET A 1 -12.59 -10.32 19.81
N HIS A 2 -11.49 -10.79 20.42
CA HIS A 2 -10.46 -9.92 20.98
C HIS A 2 -9.82 -8.92 19.99
N MET A 3 -9.54 -9.33 18.74
CA MET A 3 -8.97 -8.44 17.72
C MET A 3 -9.91 -7.28 17.33
N LEU A 4 -11.22 -7.53 17.26
CA LEU A 4 -12.21 -6.49 16.97
C LEU A 4 -12.27 -5.46 18.10
N ALA A 5 -12.32 -5.93 19.36
CA ALA A 5 -12.33 -5.06 20.52
C ALA A 5 -11.03 -4.22 20.59
N GLY A 6 -9.87 -4.83 20.31
CA GLY A 6 -8.59 -4.13 20.25
C GLY A 6 -8.55 -3.05 19.17
N ALA A 7 -9.01 -3.37 17.95
CA ALA A 7 -9.09 -2.39 16.87
C ALA A 7 -10.07 -1.24 17.19
N ALA A 8 -11.25 -1.54 17.74
CA ALA A 8 -12.21 -0.53 18.17
C ALA A 8 -11.63 0.38 19.26
N GLY A 9 -10.95 -0.20 20.26
CA GLY A 9 -10.25 0.55 21.30
C GLY A 9 -9.18 1.49 20.74
N LEU A 10 -8.38 1.01 19.78
CA LEU A 10 -7.38 1.84 19.11
C LEU A 10 -7.98 2.96 18.24
N LEU A 11 -9.10 2.71 17.55
CA LEU A 11 -9.82 3.77 16.82
C LEU A 11 -10.34 4.85 17.78
N LEU A 12 -10.93 4.46 18.91
CA LEU A 12 -11.40 5.41 19.92
C LEU A 12 -10.25 6.23 20.49
N LEU A 13 -9.13 5.58 20.86
CA LEU A 13 -7.93 6.27 21.34
C LEU A 13 -7.36 7.22 20.30
N ALA A 14 -7.34 6.84 19.02
CA ALA A 14 -6.89 7.70 17.93
C ALA A 14 -7.72 8.97 17.83
N LEU A 15 -9.05 8.86 17.93
CA LEU A 15 -9.98 9.99 17.88
C LEU A 15 -9.83 10.90 19.11
N ILE A 16 -9.71 10.33 20.32
CA ILE A 16 -9.48 11.11 21.55
C ILE A 16 -8.16 11.88 21.43
N TRP A 17 -7.10 11.22 21.01
CA TRP A 17 -5.78 11.84 20.88
C TRP A 17 -5.74 12.90 19.79
N SER A 18 -6.55 12.74 18.72
CA SER A 18 -6.62 13.70 17.61
C SER A 18 -7.09 15.10 18.04
N ALA A 19 -7.80 15.21 19.18
CA ALA A 19 -8.21 16.50 19.74
C ALA A 19 -7.03 17.32 20.31
N TYR A 20 -5.94 16.65 20.71
CA TYR A 20 -4.76 17.30 21.31
C TYR A 20 -3.54 17.28 20.38
N LEU A 21 -3.38 16.18 19.64
CA LEU A 21 -2.28 15.94 18.73
C LEU A 21 -2.85 15.46 17.39
N PRO A 22 -2.90 16.34 16.38
CA PRO A 22 -3.48 16.00 15.10
C PRO A 22 -2.73 14.85 14.43
N PHE A 23 -3.38 14.23 13.45
CA PHE A 23 -2.78 13.18 12.64
C PHE A 23 -1.56 13.73 11.90
N ASN A 24 -0.36 13.29 12.32
CA ASN A 24 0.88 13.66 11.67
C ASN A 24 1.74 12.42 11.44
N LYS A 25 1.82 12.03 10.16
CA LYS A 25 2.58 10.88 9.71
C LYS A 25 4.09 11.05 9.88
N GLN A 26 4.63 12.26 9.74
CA GLN A 26 6.07 12.52 9.84
C GLN A 26 6.56 12.36 11.27
N LEU A 27 5.75 12.79 12.24
CA LEU A 27 6.06 12.71 13.67
C LEU A 27 5.58 11.42 14.34
N TRP A 28 4.90 10.54 13.60
CA TRP A 28 4.27 9.34 14.16
C TRP A 28 3.45 9.67 15.43
N THR A 29 2.59 10.69 15.34
CA THR A 29 1.80 11.10 16.51
C THR A 29 0.95 9.93 17.02
N PRO A 30 0.72 9.81 18.33
CA PRO A 30 -0.03 8.67 18.86
C PRO A 30 -1.42 8.50 18.22
N SER A 31 -2.09 9.60 17.85
CA SER A 31 -3.34 9.57 17.05
C SER A 31 -3.15 8.83 15.74
N PHE A 32 -2.12 9.17 14.96
CA PHE A 32 -1.78 8.49 13.71
C PHE A 32 -1.39 7.03 13.90
N VAL A 33 -0.61 6.70 14.94
CA VAL A 33 -0.19 5.32 15.22
C VAL A 33 -1.37 4.45 15.64
N CYS A 34 -2.20 4.92 16.56
CA CYS A 34 -3.41 4.20 16.99
C CYS A 34 -4.36 3.98 15.81
N TRP A 35 -4.56 5.01 14.97
CA TRP A 35 -5.43 4.91 13.79
C TRP A 35 -4.95 3.85 12.80
N THR A 36 -3.69 3.94 12.37
CA THR A 36 -3.12 3.02 11.37
C THR A 36 -3.00 1.59 11.92
N SER A 37 -2.68 1.43 13.21
CA SER A 37 -2.62 0.11 13.87
C SER A 37 -3.99 -0.55 13.95
N ALA A 38 -5.05 0.21 14.23
CA ALA A 38 -6.41 -0.33 14.25
C ALA A 38 -6.82 -0.89 12.89
N TRP A 39 -6.58 -0.14 11.81
CA TRP A 39 -6.84 -0.59 10.44
C TRP A 39 -6.00 -1.80 10.04
N ALA A 40 -4.75 -1.87 10.48
CA ALA A 40 -3.89 -3.04 10.26
C ALA A 40 -4.46 -4.30 10.95
N ILE A 41 -4.96 -4.18 12.19
CA ILE A 41 -5.60 -5.29 12.91
C ILE A 41 -6.90 -5.73 12.20
N LEU A 42 -7.73 -4.78 11.76
CA LEU A 42 -8.96 -5.11 11.02
C LEU A 42 -8.66 -5.82 9.70
N LEU A 43 -7.65 -5.34 8.96
CA LEU A 43 -7.22 -5.98 7.72
C LEU A 43 -6.68 -7.39 7.99
N LEU A 44 -5.84 -7.56 9.02
CA LEU A 44 -5.33 -8.87 9.42
C LEU A 44 -6.46 -9.83 9.78
N LEU A 45 -7.45 -9.35 10.55
CA LEU A 45 -8.63 -10.14 10.89
C LEU A 45 -9.44 -10.52 9.65
N ALA A 46 -9.63 -9.59 8.71
CA ALA A 46 -10.34 -9.87 7.45
C ALA A 46 -9.59 -10.94 6.64
N MET A 47 -8.26 -10.84 6.53
CA MET A 47 -7.44 -11.84 5.84
C MET A 47 -7.50 -13.19 6.53
N HIS A 48 -7.43 -13.23 7.86
CA HIS A 48 -7.59 -14.47 8.63
C HIS A 48 -8.94 -15.15 8.38
N LEU A 49 -10.03 -14.37 8.34
CA LEU A 49 -11.36 -14.91 8.08
C LEU A 49 -11.51 -15.41 6.63
N LEU A 50 -11.07 -14.63 5.65
CA LEU A 50 -11.18 -14.98 4.24
C LEU A 50 -10.27 -16.17 3.87
N ILE A 51 -9.00 -16.09 4.22
CA ILE A 51 -7.98 -17.06 3.79
C ILE A 51 -7.99 -18.27 4.73
N ASP A 52 -7.78 -18.08 6.03
CA ASP A 52 -7.55 -19.21 6.93
C ASP A 52 -8.86 -19.93 7.30
N ARG A 53 -9.99 -19.21 7.41
CA ARG A 53 -11.28 -19.81 7.77
C ARG A 53 -12.17 -20.17 6.58
N GLN A 54 -12.19 -19.35 5.53
CA GLN A 54 -13.04 -19.58 4.36
C GLN A 54 -12.28 -20.18 3.17
N GLY A 55 -10.95 -20.37 3.27
CA GLY A 55 -10.15 -21.04 2.26
C GLY A 55 -9.93 -20.22 0.98
N TRP A 56 -10.10 -18.89 1.03
CA TRP A 56 -9.80 -18.04 -0.13
C TRP A 56 -8.31 -18.12 -0.48
N PRO A 57 -7.96 -18.01 -1.78
CA PRO A 57 -6.56 -17.93 -2.17
C PRO A 57 -5.90 -16.69 -1.54
N ALA A 58 -4.67 -16.85 -1.06
CA ALA A 58 -3.89 -15.77 -0.45
C ALA A 58 -3.37 -14.77 -1.50
N ILE A 59 -4.28 -13.98 -2.06
CA ILE A 59 -3.99 -12.93 -3.05
C ILE A 59 -3.03 -11.93 -2.40
N GLY A 60 -1.91 -11.65 -3.08
CA GLY A 60 -0.89 -10.73 -2.57
C GLY A 60 0.18 -11.36 -1.68
N LYS A 61 0.14 -12.68 -1.38
CA LYS A 61 1.22 -13.38 -0.65
C LYS A 61 2.59 -13.15 -1.29
N SER A 62 2.66 -13.08 -2.62
CA SER A 62 3.89 -12.83 -3.37
C SER A 62 4.55 -11.50 -3.01
N LEU A 63 3.76 -10.45 -2.76
CA LEU A 63 4.25 -9.14 -2.29
C LEU A 63 4.84 -9.25 -0.88
N GLY A 64 4.23 -10.03 0.00
CA GLY A 64 4.70 -10.22 1.37
C GLY A 64 6.00 -11.02 1.47
N VAL A 65 6.14 -12.11 0.72
CA VAL A 65 7.34 -12.98 0.76
C VAL A 65 8.61 -12.23 0.31
N ASN A 66 8.46 -11.27 -0.59
CA ASN A 66 9.53 -10.43 -1.13
C ASN A 66 9.35 -8.94 -0.76
N ALA A 67 8.77 -8.64 0.40
CA ALA A 67 8.40 -7.27 0.76
C ALA A 67 9.57 -6.28 0.71
N ILE A 68 10.76 -6.68 1.20
CA ILE A 68 11.97 -5.85 1.19
C ILE A 68 12.43 -5.57 -0.25
N ALA A 69 12.46 -6.60 -1.11
CA ALA A 69 12.85 -6.44 -2.51
C ALA A 69 11.90 -5.50 -3.26
N VAL A 70 10.60 -5.65 -3.02
CA VAL A 70 9.57 -4.77 -3.60
C VAL A 70 9.74 -3.34 -3.09
N TYR A 71 9.94 -3.15 -1.79
CA TYR A 71 10.12 -1.84 -1.19
C TYR A 71 11.37 -1.12 -1.73
N ALA A 72 12.53 -1.77 -1.67
CA ALA A 72 13.78 -1.21 -2.16
C ALA A 72 13.76 -0.99 -3.67
N GLY A 73 13.23 -1.95 -4.43
CA GLY A 73 13.09 -1.85 -5.88
C GLY A 73 12.16 -0.70 -6.30
N ALA A 74 11.02 -0.52 -5.61
CA ALA A 74 10.10 0.57 -5.86
C ALA A 74 10.74 1.93 -5.57
N TRP A 75 11.52 2.03 -4.49
CA TRP A 75 12.26 3.25 -4.17
C TRP A 75 13.30 3.58 -5.25
N LEU A 76 14.13 2.60 -5.65
CA LEU A 76 15.14 2.80 -6.68
C LEU A 76 14.50 3.19 -8.03
N ALA A 77 13.43 2.53 -8.43
CA ALA A 77 12.69 2.88 -9.64
C ALA A 77 12.12 4.31 -9.56
N SER A 78 11.61 4.72 -8.40
CA SER A 78 11.12 6.09 -8.20
C SER A 78 12.24 7.12 -8.33
N CYS A 79 13.42 6.86 -7.74
CA CYS A 79 14.60 7.71 -7.91
C CYS A 79 15.05 7.79 -9.37
N MET A 80 15.09 6.67 -10.09
CA MET A 80 15.48 6.64 -11.51
C MET A 80 14.48 7.41 -12.39
N LEU A 81 13.18 7.21 -12.16
CA LEU A 81 12.12 7.93 -12.90
C LEU A 81 12.14 9.43 -12.62
N ALA A 82 12.46 9.83 -11.39
CA ALA A 82 12.62 11.24 -11.03
C ALA A 82 13.87 11.84 -11.69
N TRP A 83 15.01 11.14 -11.63
CA TRP A 83 16.28 11.61 -12.19
C TRP A 83 16.22 11.78 -13.72
N THR A 84 15.57 10.84 -14.41
CA THR A 84 15.40 10.90 -15.88
C THR A 84 14.30 11.87 -16.34
N GLY A 85 13.47 12.38 -15.42
CA GLY A 85 12.27 13.15 -15.74
C GLY A 85 11.13 12.33 -16.35
N TRP A 86 11.31 11.01 -16.50
CA TRP A 86 10.33 10.12 -17.14
C TRP A 86 9.04 9.98 -16.34
N ALA A 87 9.09 10.13 -15.01
CA ALA A 87 7.87 10.15 -14.19
C ALA A 87 6.85 11.17 -14.72
N ASN A 88 7.32 12.40 -14.96
CA ASN A 88 6.46 13.48 -15.44
C ASN A 88 6.07 13.28 -16.91
N ALA A 89 7.00 12.82 -17.75
CA ALA A 89 6.73 12.55 -19.16
C ALA A 89 5.63 11.48 -19.32
N ILE A 90 5.74 10.35 -18.62
CA ILE A 90 4.75 9.26 -18.65
C ILE A 90 3.40 9.74 -18.13
N TYR A 91 3.40 10.46 -17.01
CA TYR A 91 2.16 10.98 -16.43
C TYR A 91 1.42 11.93 -17.39
N GLN A 92 2.12 12.92 -17.94
CA GLN A 92 1.54 13.94 -18.82
C GLN A 92 1.16 13.38 -20.19
N HIS A 93 2.04 12.61 -20.83
CA HIS A 93 1.89 12.24 -22.25
C HIS A 93 1.16 10.91 -22.46
N VAL A 94 1.09 10.06 -21.44
CA VAL A 94 0.39 8.77 -21.54
C VAL A 94 -0.90 8.84 -20.75
N LEU A 95 -0.83 9.09 -19.45
CA LEU A 95 -2.01 8.98 -18.58
C LEU A 95 -2.95 10.15 -18.73
N VAL A 96 -2.46 11.38 -18.64
CA VAL A 96 -3.26 12.58 -18.83
C VAL A 96 -3.82 12.64 -20.26
N ALA A 97 -2.99 12.43 -21.28
CA ALA A 97 -3.43 12.49 -22.67
C ALA A 97 -4.53 11.46 -23.02
N ILE A 98 -4.49 10.26 -22.43
CA ILE A 98 -5.45 9.19 -22.71
C ILE A 98 -6.66 9.25 -21.77
N LEU A 99 -6.46 9.49 -20.47
CA LEU A 99 -7.51 9.37 -19.45
C LEU A 99 -8.16 10.70 -19.04
N GLN A 100 -7.43 11.83 -19.06
CA GLN A 100 -7.95 13.10 -18.50
C GLN A 100 -9.21 13.57 -19.24
N LYS A 101 -9.29 13.36 -20.56
CA LYS A 101 -10.44 13.78 -21.37
C LYS A 101 -11.76 13.08 -20.98
N GLN A 102 -11.68 11.92 -20.32
CA GLN A 102 -12.86 11.10 -19.99
C GLN A 102 -13.10 10.96 -18.47
N THR A 103 -12.09 11.17 -17.62
CA THR A 103 -12.16 10.74 -16.20
C THR A 103 -11.54 11.71 -15.19
N GLY A 104 -10.97 12.84 -15.63
CA GLY A 104 -10.39 13.86 -14.74
C GLY A 104 -8.98 13.53 -14.21
N GLU A 105 -8.40 14.49 -13.48
CA GLU A 105 -7.01 14.41 -13.00
C GLU A 105 -6.81 13.42 -11.85
N GLU A 106 -7.80 13.32 -10.94
CA GLU A 106 -7.74 12.41 -9.79
C GLU A 106 -7.63 10.94 -10.23
N PHE A 107 -8.39 10.54 -11.24
CA PHE A 107 -8.34 9.18 -11.78
C PHE A 107 -7.01 8.90 -12.50
N SER A 108 -6.44 9.90 -13.19
CA SER A 108 -5.15 9.77 -13.86
C SER A 108 -4.02 9.55 -12.85
N SER A 109 -4.04 10.26 -11.72
CA SER A 109 -3.15 10.05 -10.57
C SER A 109 -3.30 8.65 -9.97
N PHE A 110 -4.54 8.22 -9.73
CA PHE A 110 -4.82 6.88 -9.22
C PHE A 110 -4.32 5.79 -10.18
N ALA A 111 -4.57 5.92 -11.48
CA ALA A 111 -4.14 4.99 -12.50
C ALA A 111 -2.61 4.89 -12.58
N TYR A 112 -1.90 6.03 -12.50
CA TYR A 112 -0.43 6.04 -12.41
C TYR A 112 0.06 5.19 -11.23
N ALA A 113 -0.48 5.46 -10.03
CA ALA A 113 -0.10 4.74 -8.81
C ALA A 113 -0.44 3.25 -8.88
N ALA A 114 -1.61 2.90 -9.45
CA ALA A 114 -2.04 1.53 -9.65
C ALA A 114 -1.12 0.79 -10.62
N CYS A 115 -0.82 1.38 -11.79
CA CYS A 115 0.09 0.80 -12.77
C CYS A 115 1.49 0.57 -12.19
N PHE A 116 2.05 1.57 -11.51
CA PHE A 116 3.35 1.45 -10.85
C PHE A 116 3.34 0.30 -9.83
N THR A 117 2.32 0.24 -8.98
CA THR A 117 2.17 -0.83 -7.97
C THR A 117 2.01 -2.21 -8.63
N LEU A 118 1.24 -2.31 -9.71
CA LEU A 118 1.00 -3.56 -10.44
C LEU A 118 2.27 -4.10 -11.09
N VAL A 119 3.17 -3.25 -11.58
CA VAL A 119 4.49 -3.68 -12.09
C VAL A 119 5.26 -4.40 -10.99
N PHE A 120 5.33 -3.84 -9.79
CA PHE A 120 6.00 -4.48 -8.67
C PHE A 120 5.28 -5.73 -8.16
N ALA A 121 3.95 -5.74 -8.18
CA ALA A 121 3.17 -6.93 -7.86
C ALA A 121 3.44 -8.08 -8.86
N ALA A 122 3.53 -7.78 -10.15
CA ALA A 122 3.88 -8.75 -11.19
C ALA A 122 5.32 -9.25 -11.01
N LEU A 123 6.28 -8.36 -10.72
CA LEU A 123 7.66 -8.75 -10.43
C LEU A 123 7.73 -9.68 -9.20
N ALA A 124 7.05 -9.32 -8.11
CA ALA A 124 6.98 -10.13 -6.91
C ALA A 124 6.34 -11.51 -7.17
N PHE A 125 5.29 -11.55 -7.99
CA PHE A 125 4.65 -12.80 -8.43
C PHE A 125 5.61 -13.69 -9.24
N VAL A 126 6.34 -13.12 -10.21
CA VAL A 126 7.34 -13.85 -11.01
C VAL A 126 8.49 -14.35 -10.13
N MET A 127 8.96 -13.55 -9.17
CA MET A 127 9.99 -13.97 -8.21
C MET A 127 9.51 -15.16 -7.37
N ASN A 128 8.30 -15.07 -6.83
CA ASN A 128 7.69 -16.12 -6.02
C ASN A 128 7.50 -17.42 -6.81
N LYS A 129 7.01 -17.33 -8.07
CA LYS A 129 6.88 -18.50 -8.97
C LYS A 129 8.22 -19.17 -9.27
N LYS A 130 9.30 -18.40 -9.31
CA LYS A 130 10.68 -18.90 -9.54
C LYS A 130 11.40 -19.32 -8.25
N GLY A 131 10.74 -19.29 -7.09
CA GLY A 131 11.37 -19.60 -5.80
C GLY A 131 12.46 -18.62 -5.37
N ARG A 132 12.54 -17.43 -5.97
CA ARG A 132 13.56 -16.43 -5.65
C ARG A 132 13.05 -15.56 -4.50
N ARG A 133 13.78 -15.59 -3.38
CA ARG A 133 13.52 -14.79 -2.20
C ARG A 133 14.76 -13.99 -1.82
N ILE A 134 14.58 -12.70 -1.62
CA ILE A 134 15.61 -11.84 -1.03
C ILE A 134 15.23 -11.63 0.43
N ALA A 135 16.07 -12.11 1.34
CA ALA A 135 15.97 -11.89 2.77
C ALA A 135 17.19 -11.10 3.24
N ILE A 136 17.00 -10.28 4.25
CA ILE A 136 18.06 -9.56 4.98
C ILE A 136 18.17 -10.20 6.35
#